data_AF-A0A2N5N9D8-F1
#
_entry.id   AF-A0A2N5N9D8-F1
#
_cell.length_a   1.000
_cell.length_b   1.000
_cell.length_c   1.000
_cell.angle_alpha   90.00
_cell.angle_beta   90.00
_cell.angle_gamma   90.00
#
_symmetry.space_group_name_H-M   'P 1'
#
loop_
_entity.id
_entity.type
_entity.pdbx_description
1 polymer ?
#
loop_
_entity_poly.entity_id
_entity_poly.type
_entity_poly.pdbx_seq_one_letter_code
_entity_poly.pdbx_strand_id
1 'polypeptide(L)' 'MLLSESHLSIHTYPERGFAALDCYTCGETVDPQLAIDYMLAVLKPKTTHAKKLVRGMGELQVVEPELKATELV' A
#
# COMPACT_ATOMS: atom_id res chain seq x y z
N MET A 1 12.27 0.76 -1.14
CA MET A 1 12.54 1.71 -2.23
C MET A 1 12.32 3.12 -1.70
N LEU A 2 13.27 4.01 -1.96
CA LEU A 2 13.12 5.44 -1.63
C LEU A 2 12.47 6.14 -2.83
N LEU A 3 11.53 7.04 -2.54
CA LEU A 3 10.96 7.98 -3.50
C LEU A 3 11.46 9.39 -3.14
N SER A 4 11.12 10.40 -3.94
CA SER A 4 11.64 11.77 -3.75
C SER A 4 11.46 12.32 -2.33
N GLU A 5 10.32 12.03 -1.69
CA GLU A 5 9.99 12.54 -0.34
C GLU A 5 9.31 11.48 0.54
N SER A 6 9.39 10.21 0.13
CA SER A 6 8.60 9.13 0.71
C SER A 6 9.22 7.77 0.44
N HIS A 7 8.47 6.67 0.58
CA HIS A 7 9.00 5.33 0.38
C HIS A 7 7.94 4.27 0.06
N LEU A 8 8.41 3.17 -0.50
CA LEU A 8 7.66 1.91 -0.55
C LEU A 8 8.53 0.83 0.09
N SER A 9 7.99 0.10 1.06
CA SER A 9 8.71 -0.96 1.76
C SER A 9 7.86 -2.23 1.86
N ILE A 10 8.52 -3.38 1.78
CA ILE A 10 7.88 -4.68 1.95
C ILE A 10 8.73 -5.57 2.84
N HIS A 11 8.08 -6.25 3.77
CA HIS A 11 8.67 -7.26 4.64
C HIS A 11 7.89 -8.56 4.46
N THR A 12 8.57 -9.61 4.01
CA THR A 12 7.94 -10.91 3.75
C THR A 12 8.42 -11.96 4.74
N TYR A 13 7.51 -12.80 5.20
CA TYR A 13 7.75 -13.97 6.04
C TYR A 13 7.17 -15.20 5.32
N PRO A 14 7.90 -15.77 4.35
CA PRO A 14 7.41 -16.88 3.52
C PRO A 14 6.93 -18.07 4.34
N GLU A 15 7.59 -18.36 5.46
CA GLU A 15 7.27 -19.45 6.38
C GLU A 15 5.89 -19.29 7.05
N ARG A 16 5.34 -18.07 7.06
CA ARG A 16 4.00 -17.76 7.56
C ARG A 16 3.00 -17.42 6.44
N GLY A 17 3.47 -17.38 5.19
CA GLY A 17 2.67 -16.87 4.07
C GLY A 17 2.23 -15.41 4.27
N PHE A 18 3.05 -14.59 4.95
CA PHE A 18 2.70 -13.23 5.34
C PHE A 18 3.60 -12.20 4.67
N ALA A 19 3.02 -11.05 4.32
CA ALA A 19 3.74 -9.88 3.86
C ALA A 19 3.14 -8.62 4.50
N ALA A 20 4.01 -7.75 5.00
CA ALA A 20 3.67 -6.38 5.39
C ALA A 20 4.17 -5.43 4.30
N LEU A 21 3.30 -4.57 3.79
CA LEU A 21 3.57 -3.62 2.72
C LEU A 21 3.20 -2.21 3.18
N ASP A 22 4.11 -1.26 3.03
CA ASP A 22 3.85 0.16 3.22
C ASP A 22 4.09 0.89 1.90
N CYS A 23 3.11 1.69 1.49
CA CYS A 23 3.23 2.62 0.38
C CYS A 23 2.96 4.03 0.89
N TYR A 24 4.03 4.80 1.08
CA TYR A 24 3.99 6.20 1.41
C TYR A 24 4.34 7.01 0.16
N THR A 25 3.41 7.83 -0.30
CA THR A 25 3.62 8.84 -1.35
C THR A 25 3.36 10.24 -0.83
N CYS A 26 3.94 11.23 -1.51
CA CYS A 26 3.70 12.66 -1.28
C CYS A 26 3.20 13.30 -2.58
N GLY A 27 2.39 14.35 -2.46
CA GLY A 27 1.78 15.06 -3.59
C GLY A 27 0.43 14.48 -4.05
N GLU A 28 -0.22 15.16 -4.99
CA GLU A 28 -1.58 14.83 -5.47
C GLU A 28 -1.61 13.97 -6.73
N THR A 29 -0.46 13.82 -7.40
CA THR A 29 -0.36 13.16 -8.70
C THR A 29 -0.06 11.66 -8.60
N VAL A 30 0.31 11.17 -7.41
CA VAL A 30 0.69 9.78 -7.19
C VAL A 30 -0.29 9.13 -6.21
N ASP A 31 -1.14 8.25 -6.74
CA ASP A 31 -2.02 7.44 -5.91
C ASP A 31 -1.28 6.22 -5.34
N PRO A 32 -1.05 6.12 -4.01
CA PRO A 32 -0.41 4.96 -3.41
C PRO A 32 -1.23 3.68 -3.58
N GLN A 33 -2.55 3.79 -3.80
CA GLN A 33 -3.43 2.63 -3.94
C GLN A 33 -3.08 1.79 -5.17
N LEU A 34 -2.61 2.41 -6.26
CA LEU A 34 -2.22 1.70 -7.46
C LEU A 34 -1.08 0.70 -7.21
N ALA A 35 -0.08 1.09 -6.40
CA ALA A 35 1.01 0.21 -6.02
C ALA A 35 0.52 -0.94 -5.13
N ILE A 36 -0.38 -0.66 -4.18
CA ILE A 36 -0.99 -1.69 -3.32
C ILE A 36 -1.80 -2.69 -4.16
N ASP A 37 -2.68 -2.21 -5.03
CA ASP A 37 -3.54 -3.03 -5.88
C ASP A 37 -2.73 -3.94 -6.81
N TYR A 38 -1.63 -3.43 -7.37
CA TYR A 38 -0.67 -4.23 -8.14
C TYR A 38 -0.05 -5.34 -7.28
N MET A 39 0.41 -5.01 -6.08
CA MET A 39 1.00 -6.00 -5.17
C MET A 39 -0.02 -7.06 -4.72
N LEU A 40 -1.29 -6.68 -4.53
CA LEU A 40 -2.37 -7.64 -4.23
C LEU A 40 -2.60 -8.60 -5.40
N ALA A 41 -2.58 -8.11 -6.64
CA ALA A 41 -2.73 -8.93 -7.83
C ALA A 41 -1.56 -9.93 -8.02
N VAL A 42 -0.35 -9.52 -7.65
CA VAL A 42 0.86 -10.37 -7.72
C VAL A 42 0.91 -11.39 -6.59
N LEU A 43 0.75 -10.94 -5.34
CA LEU A 43 0.90 -11.79 -4.15
C LEU A 43 -0.32 -12.69 -3.90
N LYS A 44 -1.50 -12.31 -4.40
CA LYS A 44 -2.77 -13.03 -4.27
C LYS A 44 -3.02 -13.53 -2.84
N PRO A 45 -2.96 -12.64 -1.83
CA PRO A 45 -3.18 -13.05 -0.45
C PRO A 45 -4.62 -13.53 -0.24
N LYS A 46 -4.81 -14.52 0.64
CA LYS A 46 -6.15 -15.01 1.02
C LYS A 46 -6.94 -13.97 1.84
N THR A 47 -6.23 -13.15 2.60
CA THR A 47 -6.79 -12.12 3.48
C THR A 47 -5.93 -10.87 3.42
N THR A 48 -6.58 -9.70 3.53
CA THR A 48 -5.93 -8.40 3.46
C THR A 48 -6.45 -7.50 4.56
N HIS A 49 -5.55 -6.79 5.23
CA HIS A 49 -5.90 -5.74 6.18
C HIS A 49 -5.14 -4.50 5.78
N ALA A 50 -5.85 -3.39 5.58
CA ALA A 50 -5.24 -2.15 5.14
C ALA A 50 -5.82 -0.97 5.91
N LYS A 51 -4.97 0.03 6.15
CA LYS A 51 -5.34 1.33 6.69
C LYS A 51 -4.59 2.38 5.88
N LYS A 52 -5.29 3.47 5.52
CA LYS A 52 -4.70 4.60 4.82
C LYS A 52 -4.56 5.75 5.81
N LEU A 53 -3.38 6.37 5.82
CA LEU A 53 -3.05 7.48 6.69
C LEU A 53 -2.89 8.74 5.84
N VAL A 54 -3.78 9.71 6.02
CA VAL A 54 -3.63 11.04 5.41
C VAL A 54 -2.77 11.89 6.34
N ARG A 55 -1.68 12.43 5.79
CA ARG A 55 -0.64 13.16 6.52
C ARG A 55 -0.44 14.54 5.92
N GLY A 56 -0.01 15.52 6.72
CA GLY A 56 0.41 16.84 6.25
C GLY A 56 -0.70 17.86 5.94
N MET A 57 -1.98 17.50 6.13
CA MET A 57 -3.15 18.37 5.86
C MET A 57 -3.87 18.84 7.14
N GLY A 58 -3.24 18.71 8.31
CA GLY A 58 -3.84 18.97 9.61
C GLY A 58 -3.61 17.80 10.58
N GLU A 59 -4.60 17.50 11.42
CA GLU A 59 -4.56 16.29 12.26
C GLU A 59 -4.47 15.02 11.40
N LEU A 60 -3.79 14.02 11.93
CA LEU A 60 -3.61 12.73 11.25
C LEU A 60 -4.96 12.02 11.14
N GLN A 61 -5.33 11.65 9.91
CA GLN A 61 -6.59 10.95 9.65
C GLN A 61 -6.33 9.50 9.24
N VAL A 62 -7.06 8.59 9.87
CA VAL A 62 -7.07 7.16 9.53
C VAL A 62 -8.33 6.88 8.74
N VAL A 63 -8.19 6.42 7.49
CA VAL A 63 -9.30 6.07 6.61
C VAL A 63 -9.18 4.62 6.15
N GLU A 64 -10.30 3.99 5.86
CA GLU A 64 -10.33 2.66 5.28
C GLU A 64 -10.13 2.76 3.76
N PRO A 65 -9.09 2.13 3.19
CA PRO A 65 -8.87 2.17 1.76
C PRO A 65 -9.81 1.18 1.05
N GLU A 66 -10.23 1.56 -0.15
CA GLU A 66 -10.83 0.60 -1.10
C GLU A 66 -9.71 -0.26 -1.70
N LEU A 67 -9.78 -1.58 -1.48
CA LEU A 67 -8.83 -2.52 -2.06
C LEU A 67 -9.42 -3.12 -3.34
N LYS A 68 -8.70 -3.03 -4.46
CA LYS A 68 -9.10 -3.61 -5.74
C LYS A 68 -7.99 -4.52 -6.24
N ALA A 69 -8.29 -5.81 -6.44
CA ALA A 69 -7.37 -6.67 -7.16
C ALA A 69 -7.41 -6.24 -8.64
N THR A 70 -6.35 -5.59 -9.12
CA THR A 70 -6.25 -5.22 -10.53
C THR A 70 -5.96 -6.47 -11.37
N GLU A 71 -6.58 -6.60 -12.55
CA GLU A 71 -6.21 -7.65 -13.50
C GLU A 71 -4.83 -7.34 -14.09
N LEU A 72 -3.88 -8.27 -13.93
CA LEU A 72 -2.57 -8.15 -14.57
C LEU A 72 -2.74 -8.47 -16.07
N VAL A 73 -2.45 -7.48 -16.92
CA VAL A 73 -2.41 -7.62 -18.39
C VAL A 73 -1.23 -8.51 -18.82
#